data_AF-A0A554VSH3-F1
#
_entry.id   AF-A0A554VSH3-F1
#
_cell.length_a   1.000
_cell.length_b   1.000
_cell.length_c   1.000
_cell.angle_alpha   90.00
_cell.angle_beta   90.00
_cell.angle_gamma   90.00
#
_symmetry.space_group_name_H-M   'P 1'
#
loop_
_entity.id
_entity.type
_entity.pdbx_description
1 polymer ?
#
loop_
_entity_poly.entity_id
_entity_poly.type
_entity_poly.pdbx_seq_one_letter_code
_entity_poly.pdbx_strand_id
1 'polypeptide(L)'
;MRNLPVSPRTVSPRTLRKITILAAAAALIAAGGTGSALAKGGTAKPPKGIVSPWVVPTLATPASAASARGFDDTGFASNATVNTDNTSCPGVTDPEYYGGTVTINGILITIPCNLVVQMPANTLTWADFVHGTGGTAPLGVDGLELRAVGNIVGSRHIAGLAFVSQQSANTGRGEITGIDYANGALKVADAAGGTVTVQLNDPKIAGLHDSTGADTGRFSNGQSPDYRFSVDQDNPTIHAATGYPMCIPRTDPSVKDDPLCPQKNRPLAPSATTVTVPACRNFSVAGVVPPASGELSAPAAGQKYCSQYVMPVPGISATAPDANQQAPFEIGDVVDYSGTLIHGSPDYISAHTVEANLGIYTQPGTQPSYLAIGEFGVGTADPLATAPNGVAQETQDRIFLESETTDVKTPVDIYYEDRNADGSVFNRWITPFEMTGENAAPLTGPTGGITTQNTGPQPQRARLRATKAPTGLLSPVSYTHLDVYKRQPPD
;
A
#
# COMPACT_ATOMS: atom_id res chain seq x y z
N MET A 1 -35.04 -12.78 46.75
CA MET A 1 -36.44 -12.32 46.72
C MET A 1 -36.62 -11.17 47.69
N ARG A 2 -37.45 -10.20 47.30
CA ARG A 2 -37.97 -9.02 48.03
C ARG A 2 -37.13 -7.74 48.00
N ASN A 3 -37.44 -6.98 46.95
CA ASN A 3 -37.45 -5.53 46.84
C ASN A 3 -38.05 -4.84 48.07
N LEU A 4 -37.57 -3.63 48.38
CA LEU A 4 -38.41 -2.50 48.78
C LEU A 4 -37.88 -1.19 48.16
N PRO A 5 -38.76 -0.19 47.92
CA PRO A 5 -38.65 0.77 46.82
C PRO A 5 -38.26 2.18 47.29
N VAL A 6 -37.80 3.03 46.37
CA VAL A 6 -37.81 4.48 46.56
C VAL A 6 -38.38 5.16 45.31
N SER A 7 -39.49 5.86 45.52
CA SER A 7 -40.11 6.84 44.62
C SER A 7 -39.88 8.26 45.22
N PRO A 8 -40.11 9.36 44.50
CA PRO A 8 -39.06 10.18 43.92
C PRO A 8 -38.95 11.55 44.61
N ARG A 9 -37.76 12.14 44.66
CA ARG A 9 -37.59 13.55 45.07
C ARG A 9 -37.08 14.37 43.90
N THR A 10 -37.95 15.27 43.45
CA THR A 10 -37.74 16.34 42.49
C THR A 10 -36.65 17.30 42.96
N VAL A 11 -35.68 17.59 42.09
CA VAL A 11 -34.67 18.65 42.27
C VAL A 11 -34.74 19.61 41.07
N SER A 12 -34.55 20.89 41.39
CA SER A 12 -34.90 22.10 40.64
C SER A 12 -34.09 22.35 39.33
N PRO A 13 -34.59 23.25 38.44
CA PRO A 13 -34.09 23.42 37.08
C PRO A 13 -32.93 24.41 37.04
N ARG A 14 -31.74 23.98 37.45
CA ARG A 14 -30.47 24.64 37.12
C ARG A 14 -29.38 23.59 37.09
N THR A 15 -29.17 22.97 35.93
CA THR A 15 -27.90 22.47 35.35
C THR A 15 -28.27 21.59 34.14
N LEU A 16 -28.73 22.21 33.05
CA LEU A 16 -28.96 21.55 31.76
C LEU A 16 -28.44 22.46 30.65
N ARG A 17 -27.12 22.59 30.62
CA ARG A 17 -26.31 23.17 29.54
C ARG A 17 -24.90 22.62 29.75
N LYS A 18 -24.65 21.40 29.25
CA LYS A 18 -23.31 20.79 29.05
C LYS A 18 -23.41 19.31 28.62
N ILE A 19 -24.31 18.93 27.71
CA ILE A 19 -24.24 17.65 26.98
C ILE A 19 -24.79 17.88 25.57
N THR A 20 -24.00 18.54 24.73
CA THR A 20 -24.06 18.55 23.26
C THR A 20 -22.94 19.46 22.81
N ILE A 21 -21.81 18.84 22.46
CA ILE A 21 -20.59 19.29 21.75
C ILE A 21 -19.47 18.41 22.32
N LEU A 22 -19.53 17.13 21.96
CA LEU A 22 -18.47 16.13 22.18
C LEU A 22 -18.72 14.99 21.19
N ALA A 23 -18.83 15.38 19.91
CA ALA A 23 -18.90 14.49 18.76
C ALA A 23 -18.21 15.12 17.53
N ALA A 24 -17.31 16.08 17.75
CA ALA A 24 -16.56 16.77 16.68
C ALA A 24 -15.09 16.99 17.08
N ALA A 25 -14.54 16.13 17.95
CA ALA A 25 -13.15 16.18 18.41
C ALA A 25 -12.38 14.87 18.11
N ALA A 26 -12.90 14.03 17.22
CA ALA A 26 -12.23 12.82 16.72
C ALA A 26 -11.81 12.93 15.24
N ALA A 27 -11.81 14.13 14.66
CA ALA A 27 -11.40 14.40 13.27
C ALA A 27 -10.29 15.45 13.16
N LEU A 28 -9.52 15.67 14.23
CA LEU A 28 -8.46 16.69 14.30
C LEU A 28 -7.23 16.23 15.09
N ILE A 29 -6.82 14.97 14.85
CA ILE A 29 -5.45 14.49 15.14
C ILE A 29 -4.86 14.00 13.81
N ALA A 30 -4.71 14.95 12.88
CA ALA A 30 -3.88 14.82 11.68
C ALA A 30 -3.27 16.18 11.31
N ALA A 31 -3.04 17.05 12.31
CA ALA A 31 -2.36 18.33 12.13
C ALA A 31 -1.64 18.72 13.43
N GLY A 32 -0.31 18.86 13.39
CA GLY A 32 0.42 19.61 14.41
C GLY A 32 1.71 18.98 14.95
N GLY A 33 2.68 18.74 14.07
CA GLY A 33 4.10 18.79 14.44
C GLY A 33 4.73 20.04 13.84
N THR A 34 4.35 21.24 14.29
CA THR A 34 4.97 22.50 13.86
C THR A 34 6.32 22.68 14.55
N GLY A 35 7.36 22.09 13.98
CA GLY A 35 8.72 22.60 14.13
C GLY A 35 8.94 23.74 13.13
N SER A 36 9.00 24.97 13.62
CA SER A 36 9.31 26.15 12.79
C SER A 36 10.75 26.08 12.27
N ALA A 37 10.95 25.48 11.10
CA ALA A 37 12.15 25.69 10.30
C ALA A 37 11.88 26.84 9.32
N LEU A 38 12.51 28.00 9.56
CA LEU A 38 12.56 29.10 8.61
C LEU A 38 13.32 28.64 7.34
N ALA A 39 12.60 28.23 6.30
CA ALA A 39 13.16 28.12 4.97
C ALA A 39 13.17 29.51 4.31
N LYS A 40 14.35 30.13 4.30
CA LYS A 40 14.67 31.36 3.57
C LYS A 40 14.95 30.96 2.11
N GLY A 41 14.11 31.37 1.15
CA GLY A 41 14.39 31.16 -0.27
C GLY A 41 13.20 31.46 -1.17
N GLY A 42 13.13 32.69 -1.69
CA GLY A 42 12.05 33.13 -2.56
C GLY A 42 12.20 32.63 -3.99
N THR A 43 11.09 32.17 -4.57
CA THR A 43 10.87 32.16 -6.01
C THR A 43 9.90 33.30 -6.37
N ALA A 44 10.23 34.05 -7.41
CA ALA A 44 9.55 35.29 -7.77
C ALA A 44 8.07 35.03 -8.15
N LYS A 45 7.17 35.80 -7.52
CA LYS A 45 5.75 35.83 -7.86
C LYS A 45 5.54 36.70 -9.11
N PRO A 46 4.80 36.25 -10.14
CA PRO A 46 4.47 37.11 -11.28
C PRO A 46 3.51 38.23 -10.87
N PRO A 47 3.44 39.35 -11.62
CA PRO A 47 2.68 40.52 -11.20
C PRO A 47 1.18 40.24 -11.15
N LYS A 48 0.49 40.89 -10.19
CA LYS A 48 -0.96 40.83 -10.03
C LYS A 48 -1.62 41.52 -11.23
N GLY A 49 -2.27 40.75 -12.10
CA GLY A 49 -3.09 41.28 -13.20
C GLY A 49 -4.31 42.06 -12.69
N ILE A 50 -4.66 43.13 -13.40
CA ILE A 50 -5.82 43.99 -13.13
C ILE A 50 -7.13 43.21 -13.28
N VAL A 51 -8.10 43.47 -12.40
CA VAL A 51 -9.47 42.94 -12.48
C VAL A 51 -10.19 43.44 -13.74
N SER A 52 -10.71 42.51 -14.53
CA SER A 52 -11.52 42.78 -15.72
C SER A 52 -12.82 43.55 -15.36
N PRO A 53 -13.19 44.62 -16.08
CA PRO A 53 -14.38 45.42 -15.80
C PRO A 53 -15.69 44.83 -16.37
N TRP A 54 -15.67 43.57 -16.83
CA TRP A 54 -16.83 42.95 -17.46
C TRP A 54 -17.71 42.24 -16.42
N VAL A 55 -18.96 42.68 -16.32
CA VAL A 55 -20.02 41.99 -15.59
C VAL A 55 -20.16 40.58 -16.17
N VAL A 56 -19.88 39.57 -15.36
CA VAL A 56 -20.12 38.17 -15.72
C VAL A 56 -21.64 37.96 -15.73
N PRO A 57 -22.26 37.58 -16.85
CA PRO A 57 -23.66 37.18 -16.84
C PRO A 57 -23.83 35.99 -15.89
N THR A 58 -24.83 36.03 -15.01
CA THR A 58 -25.29 34.85 -14.28
C THR A 58 -25.61 33.76 -15.29
N LEU A 59 -24.94 32.60 -15.18
CA LEU A 59 -25.06 31.49 -16.11
C LEU A 59 -26.53 31.14 -16.37
N ALA A 60 -26.86 30.92 -17.65
CA ALA A 60 -28.07 30.20 -18.00
C ALA A 60 -28.05 28.80 -17.38
N THR A 61 -29.23 28.34 -16.92
CA THR A 61 -29.48 26.97 -16.51
C THR A 61 -28.88 26.01 -17.54
N PRO A 62 -28.07 25.00 -17.16
CA PRO A 62 -27.41 24.16 -18.14
C PRO A 62 -28.45 23.45 -18.99
N ALA A 63 -28.45 23.73 -20.30
CA ALA A 63 -29.01 22.81 -21.27
C ALA A 63 -28.27 21.48 -21.07
N SER A 64 -29.02 20.39 -20.93
CA SER A 64 -28.50 19.05 -20.75
C SER A 64 -27.40 18.77 -21.76
N ALA A 65 -26.14 18.77 -21.32
CA ALA A 65 -25.09 18.11 -22.07
C ALA A 65 -25.56 16.67 -22.31
N ALA A 66 -25.44 16.19 -23.54
CA ALA A 66 -25.97 14.93 -23.99
C ALA A 66 -25.36 13.75 -23.18
N SER A 67 -26.09 13.41 -22.12
CA SER A 67 -26.32 12.11 -21.46
C SER A 67 -25.16 11.28 -20.91
N ALA A 68 -24.08 11.89 -20.41
CA ALA A 68 -23.16 11.21 -19.48
C ALA A 68 -22.93 12.09 -18.23
N ARG A 69 -23.21 11.58 -17.02
CA ARG A 69 -22.85 12.24 -15.75
C ARG A 69 -21.93 11.34 -14.94
N GLY A 70 -20.88 11.86 -14.31
CA GLY A 70 -20.05 11.04 -13.43
C GLY A 70 -20.81 10.57 -12.18
N PHE A 71 -20.45 9.41 -11.64
CA PHE A 71 -20.81 8.95 -10.30
C PHE A 71 -19.58 8.36 -9.59
N ASP A 72 -19.61 8.39 -8.26
CA ASP A 72 -18.61 7.81 -7.36
C ASP A 72 -19.37 7.30 -6.13
N ASP A 73 -19.77 6.03 -6.19
CA ASP A 73 -20.67 5.41 -5.22
C ASP A 73 -19.89 4.38 -4.40
N THR A 74 -19.86 4.58 -3.07
CA THR A 74 -19.33 3.61 -2.10
C THR A 74 -20.46 3.06 -1.23
N GLY A 75 -20.49 1.75 -1.05
CA GLY A 75 -21.45 1.09 -0.16
C GLY A 75 -21.25 -0.41 -0.11
N PHE A 76 -22.18 -1.11 0.54
CA PHE A 76 -22.12 -2.57 0.57
C PHE A 76 -22.65 -3.16 -0.73
N ALA A 77 -21.84 -4.01 -1.35
CA ALA A 77 -22.21 -4.78 -2.52
C ALA A 77 -23.35 -5.73 -2.16
N SER A 78 -24.28 -5.86 -3.10
CA SER A 78 -25.36 -6.85 -3.05
C SER A 78 -25.73 -7.31 -4.45
N ASN A 79 -26.16 -8.56 -4.60
CA ASN A 79 -26.62 -9.13 -5.87
C ASN A 79 -25.58 -8.98 -7.00
N ALA A 80 -24.31 -9.24 -6.70
CA ALA A 80 -23.28 -9.23 -7.73
C ALA A 80 -23.47 -10.41 -8.69
N THR A 81 -23.37 -10.15 -10.00
CA THR A 81 -23.54 -11.16 -11.05
C THR A 81 -22.42 -11.08 -12.06
N VAL A 82 -22.13 -12.21 -12.72
CA VAL A 82 -21.36 -12.28 -13.97
C VAL A 82 -22.34 -12.56 -15.10
N ASN A 83 -22.16 -11.91 -16.25
CA ASN A 83 -22.98 -12.19 -17.42
C ASN A 83 -22.72 -13.62 -17.91
N THR A 84 -23.76 -14.31 -18.38
CA THR A 84 -23.63 -15.68 -18.91
C THR A 84 -23.17 -15.71 -20.38
N ASP A 85 -23.12 -14.56 -21.04
CA ASP A 85 -22.71 -14.41 -22.43
C ASP A 85 -21.92 -13.10 -22.63
N ASN A 86 -21.29 -12.97 -23.80
CA ASN A 86 -20.53 -11.80 -24.21
C ASN A 86 -21.35 -10.83 -25.09
N THR A 87 -22.68 -10.86 -25.03
CA THR A 87 -23.53 -10.01 -25.89
C THR A 87 -23.23 -8.52 -25.74
N SER A 88 -22.79 -8.12 -24.54
CA SER A 88 -22.38 -6.75 -24.22
C SER A 88 -20.96 -6.40 -24.71
N CYS A 89 -20.18 -7.38 -25.15
CA CYS A 89 -18.79 -7.23 -25.58
C CYS A 89 -18.36 -8.33 -26.56
N PRO A 90 -18.78 -8.24 -27.85
CA PRO A 90 -18.57 -9.30 -28.85
C PRO A 90 -17.11 -9.69 -29.14
N GLY A 91 -16.15 -8.85 -28.76
CA GLY A 91 -14.71 -9.12 -28.90
C GLY A 91 -14.07 -9.87 -27.74
N VAL A 92 -14.82 -10.14 -26.67
CA VAL A 92 -14.34 -10.87 -25.49
C VAL A 92 -14.84 -12.31 -25.59
N THR A 93 -13.94 -13.24 -25.87
CA THR A 93 -14.28 -14.66 -26.06
C THR A 93 -14.08 -15.51 -24.82
N ASP A 94 -13.27 -15.02 -23.88
CA ASP A 94 -12.95 -15.72 -22.65
C ASP A 94 -13.92 -15.26 -21.53
N PRO A 95 -14.70 -16.19 -20.93
CA PRO A 95 -15.64 -15.89 -19.85
C PRO A 95 -15.03 -15.20 -18.62
N GLU A 96 -13.73 -15.33 -18.37
CA GLU A 96 -13.04 -14.69 -17.24
C GLU A 96 -13.09 -13.15 -17.34
N TYR A 97 -13.19 -12.62 -18.56
CA TYR A 97 -13.23 -11.18 -18.81
C TYR A 97 -14.66 -10.66 -18.99
N TYR A 98 -15.67 -11.46 -18.70
CA TYR A 98 -17.06 -11.04 -18.82
C TYR A 98 -17.40 -10.01 -17.74
N GLY A 99 -18.20 -9.02 -18.14
CA GLY A 99 -18.78 -8.04 -17.23
C GLY A 99 -19.91 -8.62 -16.41
N GLY A 100 -20.71 -7.73 -15.83
CA GLY A 100 -21.81 -8.14 -14.97
C GLY A 100 -22.54 -6.96 -14.35
N THR A 101 -23.12 -7.18 -13.18
CA THR A 101 -23.81 -6.13 -12.43
C THR A 101 -23.57 -6.26 -10.93
N VAL A 102 -23.71 -5.15 -10.21
CA VAL A 102 -23.72 -5.14 -8.74
C VAL A 102 -24.63 -4.03 -8.25
N THR A 103 -25.29 -4.25 -7.12
CA THR A 103 -26.12 -3.23 -6.47
C THR A 103 -25.35 -2.61 -5.30
N ILE A 104 -25.20 -1.29 -5.32
CA ILE A 104 -24.61 -0.49 -4.24
C ILE A 104 -25.67 0.48 -3.74
N ASN A 105 -26.00 0.44 -2.44
CA ASN A 105 -27.01 1.34 -1.84
C ASN A 105 -28.38 1.34 -2.58
N GLY A 106 -28.75 0.22 -3.20
CA GLY A 106 -29.98 0.09 -4.00
C GLY A 106 -29.88 0.57 -5.46
N ILE A 107 -28.72 1.05 -5.90
CA ILE A 107 -28.46 1.47 -7.28
C ILE A 107 -27.77 0.32 -8.03
N LEU A 108 -28.36 -0.10 -9.16
CA LEU A 108 -27.77 -1.11 -10.03
C LEU A 108 -26.66 -0.50 -10.89
N ILE A 109 -25.44 -0.97 -10.67
CA ILE A 109 -24.23 -0.62 -11.42
C ILE A 109 -23.94 -1.71 -12.44
N THR A 110 -23.74 -1.33 -13.69
CA THR A 110 -23.26 -2.19 -14.77
C THR A 110 -21.73 -2.22 -14.77
N ILE A 111 -21.17 -3.42 -14.76
CA ILE A 111 -19.73 -3.65 -14.86
C ILE A 111 -19.41 -4.07 -16.31
N PRO A 112 -18.61 -3.29 -17.06
CA PRO A 112 -18.21 -3.64 -18.41
C PRO A 112 -17.22 -4.81 -18.43
N CYS A 113 -17.06 -5.42 -19.59
CA CYS A 113 -16.10 -6.50 -19.80
C CYS A 113 -14.66 -5.97 -19.73
N ASN A 114 -13.72 -6.84 -19.37
CA ASN A 114 -12.32 -6.51 -19.06
C ASN A 114 -12.12 -5.54 -17.87
N LEU A 115 -13.19 -5.19 -17.13
CA LEU A 115 -13.01 -4.42 -15.91
C LEU A 115 -12.32 -5.30 -14.86
N VAL A 116 -11.23 -4.76 -14.32
CA VAL A 116 -10.53 -5.33 -13.18
C VAL A 116 -11.00 -4.65 -11.90
N VAL A 117 -11.12 -5.44 -10.84
CA VAL A 117 -11.44 -5.00 -9.49
C VAL A 117 -10.15 -4.84 -8.73
N GLN A 118 -9.89 -3.61 -8.27
CA GLN A 118 -8.76 -3.34 -7.39
C GLN A 118 -9.11 -3.74 -5.96
N MET A 119 -8.34 -4.65 -5.39
CA MET A 119 -8.42 -5.06 -4.00
C MET A 119 -7.16 -4.58 -3.26
N PRO A 120 -7.08 -4.66 -1.92
CA PRO A 120 -5.97 -4.08 -1.17
C PRO A 120 -4.59 -4.64 -1.52
N ALA A 121 -4.50 -5.93 -1.82
CA ALA A 121 -3.26 -6.63 -2.17
C ALA A 121 -3.45 -7.60 -3.36
N ASN A 122 -4.53 -7.43 -4.12
CA ASN A 122 -4.82 -8.28 -5.26
C ASN A 122 -5.59 -7.49 -6.32
N THR A 123 -5.50 -7.90 -7.58
CA THR A 123 -6.27 -7.36 -8.69
C THR A 123 -6.85 -8.51 -9.47
N LEU A 124 -8.17 -8.56 -9.57
CA LEU A 124 -8.88 -9.67 -10.20
C LEU A 124 -9.77 -9.16 -11.33
N THR A 125 -10.10 -10.02 -12.28
CA THR A 125 -11.21 -9.74 -13.18
C THR A 125 -12.52 -9.64 -12.38
N TRP A 126 -13.52 -8.96 -12.93
CA TRP A 126 -14.86 -8.95 -12.33
C TRP A 126 -15.41 -10.38 -12.12
N ALA A 127 -15.21 -11.26 -13.10
CA ALA A 127 -15.72 -12.63 -13.04
C ALA A 127 -15.07 -13.42 -11.90
N ASP A 128 -13.75 -13.37 -11.77
CA ASP A 128 -13.02 -14.07 -10.71
C ASP A 128 -13.39 -13.55 -9.32
N PHE A 129 -13.55 -12.23 -9.20
CA PHE A 129 -13.99 -11.62 -7.95
C PHE A 129 -15.37 -12.14 -7.51
N VAL A 130 -16.33 -12.24 -8.44
CA VAL A 130 -17.70 -12.69 -8.14
C VAL A 130 -17.76 -14.20 -7.89
N HIS A 131 -17.06 -15.01 -8.68
CA HIS A 131 -17.02 -16.45 -8.50
C HIS A 131 -16.32 -16.87 -7.20
N GLY A 132 -15.37 -16.05 -6.72
CA GLY A 132 -14.52 -16.39 -5.58
C GLY A 132 -13.37 -17.29 -6.02
N THR A 133 -12.14 -16.93 -5.67
CA THR A 133 -10.93 -17.58 -6.21
C THR A 133 -10.44 -18.78 -5.38
N GLY A 134 -11.32 -19.44 -4.63
CA GLY A 134 -10.97 -20.52 -3.71
C GLY A 134 -10.67 -20.05 -2.28
N GLY A 135 -10.09 -20.94 -1.47
CA GLY A 135 -9.89 -20.73 -0.03
C GLY A 135 -10.74 -21.67 0.83
N THR A 136 -10.43 -21.73 2.13
CA THR A 136 -11.09 -22.66 3.07
C THR A 136 -12.39 -22.10 3.65
N ALA A 137 -12.58 -20.78 3.60
CA ALA A 137 -13.75 -20.08 4.12
C ALA A 137 -13.99 -18.77 3.32
N PRO A 138 -14.26 -18.88 2.00
CA PRO A 138 -14.42 -17.70 1.15
C PRO A 138 -15.65 -16.91 1.58
N LEU A 139 -15.53 -15.58 1.57
CA LEU A 139 -16.64 -14.70 1.89
C LEU A 139 -17.65 -14.62 0.75
N GLY A 140 -18.91 -14.31 1.06
CA GLY A 140 -19.84 -13.86 0.02
C GLY A 140 -19.39 -12.51 -0.56
N VAL A 141 -19.80 -12.19 -1.79
CA VAL A 141 -19.66 -10.83 -2.32
C VAL A 141 -20.58 -9.86 -1.59
N ASP A 142 -21.76 -10.34 -1.20
CA ASP A 142 -22.74 -9.56 -0.47
C ASP A 142 -22.18 -9.11 0.89
N GLY A 143 -22.25 -7.81 1.16
CA GLY A 143 -21.74 -7.20 2.38
C GLY A 143 -20.27 -6.75 2.32
N LEU A 144 -19.56 -6.97 1.21
CA LEU A 144 -18.26 -6.33 0.98
C LEU A 144 -18.46 -4.84 0.65
N GLU A 145 -17.56 -3.98 1.13
CA GLU A 145 -17.52 -2.56 0.75
C GLU A 145 -17.00 -2.46 -0.69
N LEU A 146 -17.81 -1.91 -1.59
CA LEU A 146 -17.47 -1.69 -2.99
C LEU A 146 -17.62 -0.21 -3.31
N ARG A 147 -16.57 0.35 -3.93
CA ARG A 147 -16.58 1.69 -4.52
C ARG A 147 -16.53 1.57 -6.04
N ALA A 148 -17.54 2.10 -6.71
CA ALA A 148 -17.60 2.16 -8.16
C ALA A 148 -17.55 3.61 -8.62
N VAL A 149 -16.63 3.91 -9.54
CA VAL A 149 -16.52 5.22 -10.19
C VAL A 149 -16.81 5.04 -11.66
N GLY A 150 -17.65 5.90 -12.23
CA GLY A 150 -18.04 5.74 -13.63
C GLY A 150 -18.95 6.82 -14.16
N ASN A 151 -19.68 6.51 -15.22
CA ASN A 151 -20.59 7.42 -15.90
C ASN A 151 -22.01 6.86 -15.95
N ILE A 152 -22.98 7.74 -15.75
CA ILE A 152 -24.40 7.51 -15.94
C ILE A 152 -24.73 7.81 -17.40
N VAL A 153 -24.94 6.77 -18.22
CA VAL A 153 -25.32 6.88 -19.62
C VAL A 153 -26.81 6.61 -19.76
N GLY A 154 -27.57 7.65 -20.10
CA GLY A 154 -29.04 7.60 -20.02
C GLY A 154 -29.49 7.38 -18.57
N SER A 155 -30.04 6.20 -18.26
CA SER A 155 -30.44 5.78 -16.91
C SER A 155 -29.55 4.70 -16.30
N ARG A 156 -28.45 4.33 -16.96
CA ARG A 156 -27.57 3.22 -16.55
C ARG A 156 -26.30 3.77 -15.91
N HIS A 157 -25.98 3.31 -14.71
CA HIS A 157 -24.68 3.53 -14.09
C HIS A 157 -23.71 2.51 -14.67
N ILE A 158 -22.65 2.96 -15.34
CA ILE A 158 -21.63 2.09 -15.92
C ILE A 158 -20.30 2.41 -15.24
N ALA A 159 -19.74 1.44 -14.54
CA ALA A 159 -18.45 1.58 -13.87
C ALA A 159 -17.31 1.68 -14.88
N GLY A 160 -16.34 2.54 -14.60
CA GLY A 160 -15.01 2.54 -15.24
C GLY A 160 -13.92 2.06 -14.29
N LEU A 161 -14.13 2.19 -12.98
CA LEU A 161 -13.25 1.70 -11.92
C LEU A 161 -14.09 1.02 -10.84
N ALA A 162 -13.58 -0.08 -10.28
CA ALA A 162 -14.16 -0.75 -9.12
C ALA A 162 -13.08 -1.07 -8.10
N PHE A 163 -13.34 -0.72 -6.84
CA PHE A 163 -12.48 -1.02 -5.69
C PHE A 163 -13.29 -1.82 -4.68
N VAL A 164 -12.71 -2.88 -4.11
CA VAL A 164 -13.38 -3.71 -3.10
C VAL A 164 -12.52 -3.84 -1.85
N SER A 165 -13.16 -3.76 -0.69
CA SER A 165 -12.59 -4.08 0.62
C SER A 165 -13.67 -4.75 1.50
N GLN A 166 -13.30 -5.57 2.48
CA GLN A 166 -14.29 -6.10 3.43
C GLN A 166 -14.75 -5.00 4.41
N GLN A 167 -13.81 -4.16 4.86
CA GLN A 167 -13.98 -2.97 5.68
C GLN A 167 -12.62 -2.28 5.79
N SER A 168 -12.53 -1.00 5.44
CA SER A 168 -11.32 -0.18 5.65
C SER A 168 -10.87 -0.07 7.13
N ALA A 169 -11.64 -0.65 8.07
CA ALA A 169 -11.47 -0.53 9.51
C ALA A 169 -10.78 -1.72 10.22
N ASN A 170 -10.53 -2.85 9.55
CA ASN A 170 -9.85 -4.01 10.17
C ASN A 170 -8.32 -3.88 10.12
N THR A 171 -7.85 -2.69 10.45
CA THR A 171 -6.43 -2.33 10.54
C THR A 171 -6.05 -2.15 12.00
N GLY A 172 -4.79 -2.41 12.33
CA GLY A 172 -4.33 -2.25 13.70
C GLY A 172 -2.82 -2.25 13.80
N ARG A 173 -2.36 -1.92 15.01
CA ARG A 173 -0.95 -1.84 15.36
C ARG A 173 -0.70 -2.47 16.71
N GLY A 174 0.40 -3.19 16.85
CA GLY A 174 0.83 -3.69 18.15
C GLY A 174 2.16 -4.41 18.11
N GLU A 175 2.55 -4.95 19.25
CA GLU A 175 3.77 -5.74 19.41
C GLU A 175 3.48 -7.23 19.27
N ILE A 176 4.33 -7.96 18.54
CA ILE A 176 4.25 -9.41 18.45
C ILE A 176 4.64 -10.00 19.81
N THR A 177 3.71 -10.68 20.46
CA THR A 177 3.89 -11.36 21.76
C THR A 177 4.02 -12.87 21.64
N GLY A 178 3.67 -13.42 20.47
CA GLY A 178 3.79 -14.84 20.17
C GLY A 178 3.61 -15.12 18.68
N ILE A 179 4.13 -16.24 18.23
CA ILE A 179 4.04 -16.69 16.85
C ILE A 179 3.50 -18.13 16.86
N ASP A 180 2.44 -18.36 16.10
CA ASP A 180 1.89 -19.67 15.81
C ASP A 180 2.39 -20.09 14.43
N TYR A 181 3.54 -20.77 14.41
CA TYR A 181 4.19 -21.24 13.19
C TYR A 181 3.34 -22.26 12.42
N ALA A 182 2.51 -23.03 13.12
CA ALA A 182 1.68 -24.07 12.51
C ALA A 182 0.49 -23.50 11.74
N ASN A 183 0.08 -22.27 12.05
CA ASN A 183 -1.03 -21.59 11.38
C ASN A 183 -0.58 -20.34 10.62
N GLY A 184 0.72 -20.02 10.56
CA GLY A 184 1.22 -18.81 9.93
C GLY A 184 0.61 -17.55 10.54
N ALA A 185 0.54 -17.50 11.89
CA ALA A 185 -0.16 -16.43 12.59
C ALA A 185 0.68 -15.76 13.68
N LEU A 186 0.48 -14.44 13.82
CA LEU A 186 1.06 -13.60 14.85
C LEU A 186 0.03 -13.34 15.95
N LYS A 187 0.49 -13.32 17.21
CA LYS A 187 -0.27 -12.79 18.35
C LYS A 187 0.20 -11.38 18.58
N VAL A 188 -0.59 -10.40 18.16
CA VAL A 188 -0.26 -8.97 18.24
C VAL A 188 -0.99 -8.38 19.43
N ALA A 189 -0.26 -7.76 20.36
CA ALA A 189 -0.81 -7.13 21.55
C ALA A 189 -0.75 -5.61 21.45
N ASP A 190 -1.80 -4.95 21.95
CA ASP A 190 -1.77 -3.51 22.21
C ASP A 190 -1.10 -3.20 23.56
N ALA A 191 -0.86 -1.91 23.81
CA ALA A 191 -0.28 -1.45 25.08
C ALA A 191 -1.19 -1.66 26.30
N ALA A 192 -2.48 -1.96 26.09
CA ALA A 192 -3.46 -2.23 27.15
C ALA A 192 -3.59 -3.73 27.47
N GLY A 193 -2.87 -4.61 26.75
CA GLY A 193 -2.87 -6.05 26.93
C GLY A 193 -3.97 -6.80 26.15
N GLY A 194 -4.68 -6.12 25.25
CA GLY A 194 -5.57 -6.77 24.29
C GLY A 194 -4.75 -7.48 23.21
N THR A 195 -5.05 -8.75 22.93
CA THR A 195 -4.34 -9.55 21.92
C THR A 195 -5.27 -9.88 20.76
N VAL A 196 -4.79 -9.69 19.54
CA VAL A 196 -5.42 -10.14 18.30
C VAL A 196 -4.59 -11.25 17.64
N THR A 197 -5.25 -12.20 16.99
CA THR A 197 -4.57 -13.16 16.12
C THR A 197 -4.59 -12.64 14.71
N VAL A 198 -3.41 -12.49 14.11
CA VAL A 198 -3.21 -12.02 12.73
C VAL A 198 -2.61 -13.18 11.94
N GLN A 199 -3.43 -13.88 11.17
CA GLN A 199 -3.01 -14.97 10.31
C GLN A 199 -2.74 -14.41 8.91
N LEU A 200 -1.60 -14.74 8.30
CA LEU A 200 -1.33 -14.31 6.93
C LEU A 200 -2.32 -15.01 5.98
N ASN A 201 -2.89 -14.26 5.04
CA ASN A 201 -3.71 -14.82 3.97
C ASN A 201 -2.80 -15.25 2.81
N ASP A 202 -1.99 -16.26 3.03
CA ASP A 202 -0.90 -16.68 2.16
C ASP A 202 -1.24 -18.03 1.50
N PRO A 203 -1.91 -18.05 0.34
CA PRO A 203 -2.28 -19.30 -0.33
C PRO A 203 -1.05 -20.11 -0.72
N LYS A 204 -1.20 -21.44 -0.78
CA LYS A 204 -0.13 -22.35 -1.21
C LYS A 204 0.21 -22.11 -2.68
N ILE A 205 1.50 -22.05 -2.98
CA ILE A 205 2.03 -21.91 -4.33
C ILE A 205 2.48 -23.28 -4.81
N ALA A 206 1.92 -23.74 -5.92
CA ALA A 206 2.31 -25.00 -6.54
C ALA A 206 3.80 -24.98 -6.91
N GLY A 207 4.56 -25.96 -6.43
CA GLY A 207 6.00 -26.09 -6.71
C GLY A 207 6.91 -25.28 -5.78
N LEU A 208 6.35 -24.43 -4.90
CA LEU A 208 7.09 -23.90 -3.77
C LEU A 208 6.90 -24.86 -2.60
N HIS A 209 7.97 -25.55 -2.22
CA HIS A 209 7.88 -26.62 -1.23
C HIS A 209 8.47 -26.22 0.13
N ASP A 210 7.80 -26.65 1.19
CA ASP A 210 8.37 -26.63 2.53
C ASP A 210 9.46 -27.70 2.72
N SER A 211 10.01 -27.77 3.94
CA SER A 211 11.04 -28.75 4.26
C SER A 211 10.60 -30.23 4.27
N THR A 212 9.30 -30.49 4.12
CA THR A 212 8.71 -31.83 3.97
C THR A 212 8.42 -32.20 2.52
N GLY A 213 8.56 -31.25 1.59
CA GLY A 213 8.25 -31.42 0.17
C GLY A 213 6.80 -31.09 -0.19
N ALA A 214 6.01 -30.54 0.74
CA ALA A 214 4.62 -30.15 0.48
C ALA A 214 4.55 -28.70 -0.03
N ASP A 215 3.58 -28.40 -0.89
CA ASP A 215 3.32 -27.02 -1.32
C ASP A 215 3.03 -26.11 -0.12
N THR A 216 3.63 -24.92 -0.14
CA THR A 216 3.60 -23.93 0.94
C THR A 216 3.32 -22.52 0.42
N GLY A 217 2.95 -21.61 1.31
CA GLY A 217 2.83 -20.19 0.98
C GLY A 217 4.21 -19.53 0.87
N ARG A 218 4.30 -18.31 0.34
CA ARG A 218 5.60 -17.63 0.21
C ARG A 218 6.09 -17.09 1.55
N PHE A 219 5.17 -16.55 2.34
CA PHE A 219 5.43 -15.79 3.56
C PHE A 219 5.10 -16.57 4.84
N SER A 220 4.42 -17.71 4.75
CA SER A 220 4.11 -18.63 5.85
C SER A 220 4.01 -20.08 5.36
N ASN A 221 3.42 -20.96 6.17
CA ASN A 221 3.23 -22.37 5.85
C ASN A 221 2.12 -22.67 4.81
N GLY A 222 1.37 -21.67 4.37
CA GLY A 222 0.38 -21.79 3.30
C GLY A 222 -1.03 -22.03 3.83
N GLN A 223 -1.79 -20.95 3.98
CA GLN A 223 -3.16 -20.92 4.46
C GLN A 223 -3.89 -19.70 3.91
N SER A 224 -5.11 -19.89 3.40
CA SER A 224 -5.90 -18.80 2.88
C SER A 224 -7.39 -19.08 3.06
N PRO A 225 -8.09 -18.28 3.90
CA PRO A 225 -9.55 -18.33 4.02
C PRO A 225 -10.23 -17.94 2.71
N ASP A 226 -9.73 -16.91 2.04
CA ASP A 226 -10.27 -16.36 0.79
C ASP A 226 -9.14 -15.81 -0.07
N TYR A 227 -8.97 -16.38 -1.26
CA TYR A 227 -7.85 -16.03 -2.14
C TYR A 227 -7.96 -14.61 -2.72
N ARG A 228 -9.16 -14.02 -2.72
CA ARG A 228 -9.35 -12.64 -3.22
C ARG A 228 -8.66 -11.61 -2.34
N PHE A 229 -8.56 -11.91 -1.05
CA PHE A 229 -7.91 -11.06 -0.06
C PHE A 229 -6.53 -11.60 0.33
N SER A 230 -5.89 -12.40 -0.53
CA SER A 230 -4.56 -12.92 -0.24
C SER A 230 -3.52 -11.80 -0.17
N VAL A 231 -2.40 -12.12 0.46
CA VAL A 231 -1.15 -11.38 0.25
C VAL A 231 -0.78 -11.38 -1.23
N ASP A 232 -0.09 -10.33 -1.66
CA ASP A 232 0.52 -10.30 -2.99
C ASP A 232 1.83 -11.08 -2.95
N GLN A 233 1.90 -12.13 -3.77
CA GLN A 233 3.01 -13.07 -3.80
C GLN A 233 4.23 -12.51 -4.54
N ASP A 234 4.02 -11.58 -5.47
CA ASP A 234 5.09 -11.09 -6.34
C ASP A 234 5.54 -9.68 -5.94
N ASN A 235 4.65 -8.89 -5.35
CA ASN A 235 4.95 -7.61 -4.71
C ASN A 235 4.67 -7.68 -3.21
N PRO A 236 5.66 -8.04 -2.38
CA PRO A 236 5.44 -8.49 -1.00
C PRO A 236 4.74 -7.42 -0.17
N THR A 237 3.46 -7.65 0.15
CA THR A 237 2.69 -6.89 1.15
C THR A 237 2.99 -7.33 2.59
N ILE A 238 3.87 -8.31 2.75
CA ILE A 238 4.44 -8.76 4.01
C ILE A 238 5.90 -8.31 4.03
N HIS A 239 6.16 -7.17 4.66
CA HIS A 239 7.46 -6.50 4.57
C HIS A 239 7.81 -5.68 5.82
N ALA A 240 9.07 -5.26 5.93
CA ALA A 240 9.51 -4.25 6.87
C ALA A 240 9.23 -2.85 6.33
N ALA A 241 9.30 -1.81 7.17
CA ALA A 241 9.12 -0.41 6.80
C ALA A 241 10.14 0.14 5.76
N THR A 242 11.11 -0.67 5.35
CA THR A 242 12.04 -0.39 4.24
C THR A 242 11.61 -1.02 2.91
N GLY A 243 10.54 -1.82 2.91
CA GLY A 243 10.12 -2.68 1.81
C GLY A 243 10.83 -4.03 1.77
N TYR A 244 11.66 -4.38 2.77
CA TYR A 244 12.34 -5.67 2.81
C TYR A 244 11.33 -6.81 3.06
N PRO A 245 11.30 -7.90 2.26
CA PRO A 245 10.34 -8.99 2.43
C PRO A 245 10.46 -9.71 3.78
N MET A 246 9.34 -9.89 4.47
CA MET A 246 9.26 -10.54 5.78
C MET A 246 8.45 -11.84 5.71
N CYS A 247 8.59 -12.71 6.71
CA CYS A 247 7.90 -14.00 6.75
C CYS A 247 7.65 -14.51 8.16
N ILE A 248 6.70 -15.42 8.29
CA ILE A 248 6.53 -16.28 9.45
C ILE A 248 7.20 -17.62 9.13
N PRO A 249 8.19 -18.07 9.93
CA PRO A 249 8.79 -19.38 9.75
C PRO A 249 7.75 -20.49 9.72
N ARG A 250 7.95 -21.48 8.86
CA ARG A 250 7.05 -22.65 8.74
C ARG A 250 7.22 -23.63 9.89
N THR A 251 8.35 -23.55 10.59
CA THR A 251 8.68 -24.31 11.79
C THR A 251 9.30 -23.38 12.83
N ASP A 252 9.15 -23.71 14.11
CA ASP A 252 9.80 -22.98 15.20
C ASP A 252 11.33 -22.97 14.99
N PRO A 253 11.97 -21.79 14.80
CA PRO A 253 13.40 -21.69 14.56
C PRO A 253 14.28 -22.22 15.69
N SER A 254 13.74 -22.35 16.91
CA SER A 254 14.46 -22.98 18.04
C SER A 254 14.58 -24.51 17.89
N VAL A 255 13.71 -25.11 17.09
CA VAL A 255 13.70 -26.54 16.77
C VAL A 255 14.38 -26.80 15.44
N LYS A 256 14.01 -26.04 14.41
CA LYS A 256 14.52 -26.19 13.04
C LYS A 256 14.39 -24.89 12.27
N ASP A 257 15.50 -24.45 11.69
CA ASP A 257 15.53 -23.27 10.83
C ASP A 257 14.76 -23.51 9.52
N ASP A 258 14.07 -22.48 9.03
CA ASP A 258 13.30 -22.51 7.78
C ASP A 258 14.16 -22.00 6.61
N PRO A 259 14.50 -22.82 5.61
CA PRO A 259 15.31 -22.38 4.47
C PRO A 259 14.69 -21.24 3.65
N LEU A 260 13.37 -21.09 3.66
CA LEU A 260 12.64 -20.04 2.95
C LEU A 260 12.41 -18.80 3.83
N CYS A 261 12.62 -18.92 5.14
CA CYS A 261 12.47 -17.85 6.13
C CYS A 261 13.58 -17.94 7.21
N PRO A 262 14.86 -17.82 6.83
CA PRO A 262 15.96 -18.26 7.68
C PRO A 262 16.22 -17.30 8.84
N GLN A 263 16.46 -17.85 10.03
CA GLN A 263 16.73 -17.12 11.25
C GLN A 263 17.96 -16.21 11.15
N LYS A 264 18.95 -16.59 10.31
CA LYS A 264 20.15 -15.77 10.08
C LYS A 264 19.82 -14.36 9.55
N ASN A 265 18.67 -14.20 8.89
CA ASN A 265 18.22 -12.91 8.37
C ASN A 265 17.67 -11.98 9.44
N ARG A 266 17.57 -12.42 10.71
CA ARG A 266 17.31 -11.58 11.89
C ARG A 266 18.49 -11.67 12.85
N PRO A 267 19.52 -10.80 12.69
CA PRO A 267 20.71 -10.83 13.52
C PRO A 267 20.37 -10.55 14.98
N LEU A 268 21.10 -11.19 15.90
CA LEU A 268 21.02 -10.88 17.31
C LEU A 268 21.61 -9.50 17.58
N ALA A 269 20.93 -8.73 18.42
CA ALA A 269 21.46 -7.49 18.95
C ALA A 269 22.64 -7.80 19.91
N PRO A 270 23.64 -6.91 19.99
CA PRO A 270 24.76 -7.11 20.89
C PRO A 270 24.24 -7.11 22.34
N SER A 271 24.65 -8.13 23.10
CA SER A 271 24.36 -8.25 24.51
C SER A 271 25.65 -8.05 25.31
N ALA A 272 25.55 -7.68 26.59
CA ALA A 272 26.67 -7.59 27.52
C ALA A 272 27.53 -8.89 27.58
N THR A 273 26.95 -10.03 27.19
CA THR A 273 27.61 -11.35 27.20
C THR A 273 28.01 -11.87 25.82
N THR A 274 27.56 -11.26 24.72
CA THR A 274 27.78 -11.77 23.37
C THR A 274 28.12 -10.61 22.43
N VAL A 275 29.40 -10.52 22.07
CA VAL A 275 29.93 -9.55 21.10
C VAL A 275 30.30 -10.30 19.82
N THR A 276 29.31 -10.63 18.99
CA THR A 276 29.55 -11.05 17.60
C THR A 276 29.58 -9.79 16.74
N VAL A 277 30.72 -9.45 16.13
CA VAL A 277 30.89 -8.19 15.38
C VAL A 277 30.79 -8.42 13.88
N PRO A 278 30.10 -7.54 13.12
CA PRO A 278 29.30 -6.41 13.61
C PRO A 278 27.87 -6.86 13.91
N ALA A 279 27.53 -7.00 15.19
CA ALA A 279 26.15 -7.07 15.63
C ALA A 279 25.45 -5.80 15.16
N CYS A 280 24.29 -5.96 14.50
CA CYS A 280 23.54 -4.89 13.84
C CYS A 280 24.44 -3.99 12.96
N ARG A 281 24.98 -4.57 11.88
CA ARG A 281 25.77 -3.86 10.87
C ARG A 281 25.06 -2.58 10.41
N ASN A 282 25.79 -1.46 10.32
CA ASN A 282 25.24 -0.15 9.99
C ASN A 282 25.85 0.41 8.67
N PHE A 283 25.52 1.64 8.26
CA PHE A 283 25.99 2.21 6.99
C PHE A 283 27.50 2.45 6.96
N SER A 284 28.08 2.95 8.05
CA SER A 284 29.53 3.15 8.17
C SER A 284 30.29 1.82 8.00
N VAL A 285 29.82 0.76 8.66
CA VAL A 285 30.39 -0.60 8.51
C VAL A 285 30.11 -1.17 7.11
N ALA A 286 29.04 -0.71 6.46
CA ALA A 286 28.75 -1.05 5.07
C ALA A 286 29.62 -0.34 4.04
N GLY A 287 30.56 0.49 4.48
CA GLY A 287 31.51 1.19 3.61
C GLY A 287 30.86 2.33 2.83
N VAL A 288 29.76 2.89 3.33
CA VAL A 288 29.10 4.04 2.71
C VAL A 288 29.05 5.23 3.66
N VAL A 289 29.07 6.43 3.08
CA VAL A 289 28.85 7.66 3.83
C VAL A 289 27.43 7.58 4.44
N PRO A 290 27.27 7.85 5.75
CA PRO A 290 25.95 7.87 6.37
C PRO A 290 24.99 8.78 5.59
N PRO A 291 23.72 8.38 5.41
CA PRO A 291 22.71 9.24 4.81
C PRO A 291 22.55 10.57 5.55
N ALA A 292 21.83 11.52 4.93
CA ALA A 292 21.55 12.82 5.56
C ALA A 292 20.83 12.72 6.92
N SER A 293 20.07 11.65 7.14
CA SER A 293 19.42 11.31 8.41
C SER A 293 20.39 10.88 9.53
N GLY A 294 21.66 10.62 9.19
CA GLY A 294 22.65 10.04 10.09
C GLY A 294 22.69 8.51 10.02
N GLU A 295 23.36 7.93 11.01
CA GLU A 295 23.57 6.49 11.12
C GLU A 295 22.33 5.76 11.66
N LEU A 296 22.26 4.44 11.46
CA LEU A 296 21.22 3.60 12.06
C LEU A 296 21.24 3.67 13.58
N SER A 297 20.06 3.64 14.19
CA SER A 297 19.90 3.68 15.64
C SER A 297 20.44 2.39 16.26
N ALA A 298 21.16 2.53 17.38
CA ALA A 298 21.60 1.38 18.14
C ALA A 298 20.39 0.63 18.72
N PRO A 299 20.45 -0.71 18.86
CA PRO A 299 19.41 -1.49 19.53
C PRO A 299 19.15 -0.99 20.95
N ALA A 300 17.90 -1.06 21.39
CA ALA A 300 17.55 -0.74 22.76
C ALA A 300 18.22 -1.74 23.74
N ALA A 301 18.50 -1.29 24.97
CA ALA A 301 19.06 -2.16 25.99
C ALA A 301 18.13 -3.35 26.27
N GLY A 302 18.67 -4.58 26.21
CA GLY A 302 17.91 -5.81 26.42
C GLY A 302 17.14 -6.31 25.19
N GLN A 303 17.21 -5.62 24.05
CA GLN A 303 16.64 -6.08 22.79
C GLN A 303 17.36 -7.37 22.31
N LYS A 304 16.59 -8.37 21.86
CA LYS A 304 17.16 -9.66 21.43
C LYS A 304 17.68 -9.64 19.99
N TYR A 305 16.92 -9.06 19.07
CA TYR A 305 17.23 -8.99 17.64
C TYR A 305 17.45 -7.56 17.19
N CYS A 306 18.24 -7.32 16.16
CA CYS A 306 18.43 -5.98 15.59
C CYS A 306 17.12 -5.44 15.01
N SER A 307 16.75 -4.21 15.38
CA SER A 307 15.62 -3.50 14.77
C SER A 307 16.02 -2.71 13.52
N GLN A 308 17.31 -2.35 13.40
CA GLN A 308 17.86 -1.69 12.23
C GLN A 308 19.23 -2.29 11.89
N TYR A 309 19.47 -2.64 10.63
CA TYR A 309 20.75 -3.17 10.15
C TYR A 309 20.85 -3.18 8.63
N VAL A 310 22.08 -3.24 8.13
CA VAL A 310 22.44 -3.39 6.71
C VAL A 310 22.96 -4.79 6.48
N MET A 311 22.23 -5.59 5.69
CA MET A 311 22.69 -6.88 5.22
C MET A 311 23.98 -6.73 4.40
N PRO A 312 24.94 -7.67 4.52
CA PRO A 312 26.10 -7.68 3.65
C PRO A 312 25.73 -8.13 2.23
N VAL A 313 26.72 -8.14 1.33
CA VAL A 313 26.57 -8.73 0.00
C VAL A 313 26.12 -10.19 0.15
N PRO A 314 25.12 -10.66 -0.62
CA PRO A 314 24.73 -12.06 -0.64
C PRO A 314 25.91 -13.01 -0.85
N GLY A 315 25.85 -14.18 -0.20
CA GLY A 315 26.88 -15.22 -0.35
C GLY A 315 28.22 -14.95 0.33
N ILE A 316 28.39 -13.84 1.08
CA ILE A 316 29.67 -13.53 1.75
C ILE A 316 30.06 -14.57 2.82
N SER A 317 29.06 -15.16 3.49
CA SER A 317 29.23 -16.20 4.51
C SER A 317 27.91 -16.96 4.69
N ALA A 318 27.99 -18.25 5.00
CA ALA A 318 26.82 -19.08 5.27
C ALA A 318 26.02 -18.61 6.51
N THR A 319 26.66 -17.93 7.45
CA THR A 319 26.04 -17.45 8.70
C THR A 319 25.60 -15.99 8.65
N ALA A 320 25.97 -15.26 7.59
CA ALA A 320 25.59 -13.88 7.42
C ALA A 320 24.14 -13.78 6.91
N PRO A 321 23.43 -12.68 7.25
CA PRO A 321 22.19 -12.34 6.58
C PRO A 321 22.37 -12.32 5.06
N ASP A 322 21.39 -12.84 4.34
CA ASP A 322 21.40 -12.95 2.90
C ASP A 322 20.17 -12.25 2.32
N ALA A 323 20.43 -11.20 1.54
CA ALA A 323 19.38 -10.40 0.94
C ALA A 323 18.53 -11.15 -0.09
N ASN A 324 18.93 -12.34 -0.55
CA ASN A 324 18.10 -13.20 -1.43
C ASN A 324 16.99 -13.96 -0.69
N GLN A 325 16.96 -13.90 0.64
CA GLN A 325 16.03 -14.65 1.46
C GLN A 325 15.17 -13.70 2.30
N GLN A 326 13.95 -14.10 2.64
CA GLN A 326 13.06 -13.29 3.48
C GLN A 326 13.60 -13.21 4.93
N ALA A 327 13.14 -12.23 5.71
CA ALA A 327 13.52 -12.11 7.11
C ALA A 327 12.36 -12.50 8.05
N PRO A 328 12.57 -13.36 9.05
CA PRO A 328 11.48 -13.73 9.96
C PRO A 328 10.95 -12.56 10.80
N PHE A 329 9.64 -12.52 11.04
CA PHE A 329 9.09 -11.75 12.15
C PHE A 329 9.55 -12.37 13.47
N GLU A 330 9.79 -11.52 14.47
CA GLU A 330 10.23 -11.92 15.80
C GLU A 330 9.31 -11.39 16.90
N ILE A 331 9.28 -12.10 18.02
CA ILE A 331 8.64 -11.59 19.24
C ILE A 331 9.34 -10.29 19.64
N GLY A 332 8.55 -9.24 19.90
CA GLY A 332 9.00 -7.89 20.19
C GLY A 332 8.97 -6.93 18.99
N ASP A 333 8.72 -7.43 17.78
CA ASP A 333 8.54 -6.56 16.62
C ASP A 333 7.20 -5.83 16.72
N VAL A 334 7.21 -4.52 16.44
CA VAL A 334 5.99 -3.73 16.32
C VAL A 334 5.53 -3.77 14.87
N VAL A 335 4.30 -4.20 14.65
CA VAL A 335 3.71 -4.35 13.32
C VAL A 335 2.44 -3.52 13.18
N ASP A 336 2.24 -2.99 11.98
CA ASP A 336 0.96 -2.52 11.47
C ASP A 336 0.39 -3.62 10.56
N TYR A 337 -0.88 -3.96 10.70
CA TYR A 337 -1.54 -5.01 9.91
C TYR A 337 -2.85 -4.52 9.34
N SER A 338 -3.22 -5.08 8.19
CA SER A 338 -4.51 -4.87 7.54
C SER A 338 -5.03 -6.20 6.99
N GLY A 339 -6.32 -6.46 7.19
CA GLY A 339 -6.88 -7.74 6.79
C GLY A 339 -8.39 -7.82 6.89
N THR A 340 -8.86 -9.04 6.67
CA THR A 340 -10.26 -9.43 6.65
C THR A 340 -10.58 -10.13 7.96
N LEU A 341 -11.62 -9.71 8.68
CA LEU A 341 -12.08 -10.40 9.89
C LEU A 341 -12.72 -11.74 9.47
N ILE A 342 -12.21 -12.82 10.04
CA ILE A 342 -12.77 -14.16 9.88
C ILE A 342 -13.32 -14.62 11.23
N HIS A 343 -14.61 -14.99 11.21
CA HIS A 343 -15.26 -15.59 12.37
C HIS A 343 -14.80 -17.04 12.53
N GLY A 344 -14.15 -17.31 13.67
CA GLY A 344 -13.47 -18.56 13.95
C GLY A 344 -13.62 -18.97 15.41
N SER A 345 -12.75 -19.87 15.85
CA SER A 345 -12.68 -20.25 17.27
C SER A 345 -11.23 -20.22 17.75
N PRO A 346 -10.68 -19.04 18.12
CA PRO A 346 -11.30 -17.71 18.16
C PRO A 346 -11.32 -16.99 16.79
N ASP A 347 -11.98 -15.84 16.73
CA ASP A 347 -11.90 -14.91 15.59
C ASP A 347 -10.46 -14.45 15.35
N TYR A 348 -10.13 -14.20 14.10
CA TYR A 348 -8.80 -13.74 13.69
C TYR A 348 -8.88 -12.80 12.48
N ILE A 349 -7.82 -12.02 12.30
CA ILE A 349 -7.62 -11.21 11.10
C ILE A 349 -6.85 -12.03 10.09
N SER A 350 -7.45 -12.29 8.94
CA SER A 350 -6.78 -12.82 7.75
C SER A 350 -6.10 -11.66 7.03
N ALA A 351 -4.81 -11.46 7.31
CA ALA A 351 -4.04 -10.32 6.86
C ALA A 351 -3.59 -10.48 5.41
N HIS A 352 -3.93 -9.49 4.59
CA HIS A 352 -3.37 -9.32 3.26
C HIS A 352 -2.11 -8.45 3.30
N THR A 353 -1.91 -7.67 4.38
CA THR A 353 -0.75 -6.78 4.54
C THR A 353 -0.29 -6.78 6.00
N VAL A 354 1.03 -6.89 6.19
CA VAL A 354 1.69 -6.72 7.48
C VAL A 354 3.00 -5.96 7.25
N GLU A 355 3.12 -4.80 7.88
CA GLU A 355 4.32 -3.98 7.87
C GLU A 355 5.00 -4.04 9.25
N ALA A 356 6.24 -4.51 9.32
CA ALA A 356 7.04 -4.40 10.54
C ALA A 356 7.78 -3.07 10.60
N ASN A 357 7.73 -2.41 11.76
CA ASN A 357 8.53 -1.22 12.07
C ASN A 357 10.01 -1.59 12.30
N LEU A 358 10.66 -2.06 11.24
CA LEU A 358 12.04 -2.51 11.19
C LEU A 358 12.79 -1.80 10.05
N GLY A 359 14.04 -1.44 10.30
CA GLY A 359 14.95 -0.82 9.34
C GLY A 359 15.90 -1.84 8.72
N ILE A 360 15.41 -2.70 7.82
CA ILE A 360 16.23 -3.72 7.17
C ILE A 360 16.72 -3.18 5.82
N TYR A 361 18.03 -2.99 5.67
CA TYR A 361 18.66 -2.48 4.47
C TYR A 361 19.47 -3.56 3.77
N THR A 362 19.52 -3.52 2.45
CA THR A 362 20.43 -4.36 1.66
C THR A 362 21.77 -3.65 1.48
N GLN A 363 22.81 -4.40 1.12
CA GLN A 363 24.13 -3.81 0.91
C GLN A 363 24.05 -2.71 -0.17
N PRO A 364 24.45 -1.47 0.14
CA PRO A 364 24.24 -0.38 -0.81
C PRO A 364 25.02 -0.54 -2.11
N GLY A 365 24.34 -0.33 -3.24
CA GLY A 365 24.88 -0.48 -4.58
C GLY A 365 25.02 -1.93 -5.05
N THR A 366 24.34 -2.87 -4.40
CA THR A 366 24.39 -4.30 -4.76
C THR A 366 23.00 -4.92 -4.82
N GLN A 367 22.86 -6.01 -5.59
CA GLN A 367 21.61 -6.75 -5.71
C GLN A 367 21.52 -7.88 -4.66
N PRO A 368 20.31 -8.27 -4.25
CA PRO A 368 19.02 -7.66 -4.59
C PRO A 368 18.78 -6.37 -3.82
N SER A 369 17.88 -5.54 -4.35
CA SER A 369 17.31 -4.43 -3.58
C SER A 369 15.82 -4.31 -3.82
N TYR A 370 15.10 -4.00 -2.76
CA TYR A 370 13.65 -3.99 -2.72
C TYR A 370 13.12 -2.56 -2.70
N LEU A 371 11.92 -2.41 -3.23
CA LEU A 371 11.16 -1.18 -3.32
C LEU A 371 9.73 -1.50 -2.85
N ALA A 372 9.23 -0.73 -1.91
CA ALA A 372 7.82 -0.69 -1.57
C ALA A 372 7.24 0.64 -2.04
N ILE A 373 6.05 0.60 -2.63
CA ILE A 373 5.34 1.79 -3.11
C ILE A 373 4.16 2.00 -2.19
N GLY A 374 4.14 3.14 -1.49
CA GLY A 374 3.03 3.52 -0.62
C GLY A 374 1.93 4.20 -1.42
N GLU A 375 2.19 5.42 -1.91
CA GLU A 375 1.19 6.22 -2.61
C GLU A 375 1.74 6.74 -3.93
N PHE A 376 0.98 6.59 -5.01
CA PHE A 376 1.29 7.20 -6.29
C PHE A 376 0.04 7.86 -6.87
N GLY A 377 0.23 9.06 -7.42
CA GLY A 377 -0.86 9.76 -8.08
C GLY A 377 -0.36 10.70 -9.17
N VAL A 378 -1.12 10.74 -10.27
CA VAL A 378 -0.93 11.67 -11.37
C VAL A 378 -2.24 12.39 -11.64
N GLY A 379 -2.18 13.71 -11.52
CA GLY A 379 -3.28 14.58 -11.88
C GLY A 379 -3.42 14.73 -13.39
N THR A 380 -4.63 15.07 -13.83
CA THR A 380 -5.03 15.05 -15.24
C THR A 380 -4.26 16.03 -16.13
N ALA A 381 -3.74 17.12 -15.56
CA ALA A 381 -2.89 18.12 -16.21
C ALA A 381 -3.36 18.59 -17.60
N ASP A 382 -4.68 18.57 -17.85
CA ASP A 382 -5.29 19.02 -19.09
C ASP A 382 -5.62 20.52 -18.98
N PRO A 383 -4.85 21.40 -19.62
CA PRO A 383 -5.07 22.85 -19.55
C PRO A 383 -6.37 23.29 -20.25
N LEU A 384 -7.06 22.38 -20.95
CA LEU A 384 -8.30 22.60 -21.67
C LEU A 384 -9.48 21.78 -21.14
N ALA A 385 -9.35 21.16 -19.96
CA ALA A 385 -10.43 20.38 -19.37
C ALA A 385 -11.66 21.27 -19.14
N THR A 386 -12.65 21.15 -20.02
CA THR A 386 -13.94 21.82 -19.89
C THR A 386 -15.00 20.79 -19.56
N ALA A 387 -15.75 21.05 -18.50
CA ALA A 387 -16.96 20.30 -18.20
C ALA A 387 -17.94 20.39 -19.39
N PRO A 388 -18.92 19.46 -19.50
CA PRO A 388 -19.84 19.43 -20.63
C PRO A 388 -20.70 20.70 -20.83
N ASN A 389 -20.71 21.60 -19.83
CA ASN A 389 -21.34 22.92 -19.89
C ASN A 389 -20.36 24.06 -20.28
N GLY A 390 -19.15 23.73 -20.72
CA GLY A 390 -18.11 24.67 -21.13
C GLY A 390 -17.36 25.36 -19.98
N VAL A 391 -17.63 25.00 -18.72
CA VAL A 391 -16.92 25.56 -17.56
C VAL A 391 -15.58 24.86 -17.42
N ALA A 392 -14.51 25.63 -17.21
CA ALA A 392 -13.20 25.07 -16.89
C ALA A 392 -13.30 24.17 -15.65
N GLN A 393 -12.86 22.93 -15.78
CA GLN A 393 -12.83 21.96 -14.71
C GLN A 393 -11.56 22.17 -13.88
N GLU A 394 -11.66 21.98 -12.56
CA GLU A 394 -10.47 21.97 -11.71
C GLU A 394 -9.60 20.78 -12.11
N THR A 395 -8.40 21.07 -12.64
CA THR A 395 -7.37 20.05 -12.86
C THR A 395 -6.40 20.06 -11.71
N GLN A 396 -5.99 18.86 -11.29
CA GLN A 396 -4.80 18.73 -10.47
C GLN A 396 -3.61 18.61 -11.39
N ASP A 397 -2.68 19.56 -11.32
CA ASP A 397 -1.41 19.51 -12.03
C ASP A 397 -0.35 18.96 -11.07
N ARG A 398 -0.58 17.79 -10.47
CA ARG A 398 0.34 17.24 -9.48
C ARG A 398 0.70 15.81 -9.80
N ILE A 399 1.97 15.50 -9.65
CA ILE A 399 2.45 14.11 -9.56
C ILE A 399 3.13 13.93 -8.22
N PHE A 400 2.83 12.81 -7.58
CA PHE A 400 3.50 12.42 -6.36
C PHE A 400 3.76 10.92 -6.32
N LEU A 401 4.90 10.57 -5.72
CA LEU A 401 5.25 9.21 -5.34
C LEU A 401 5.75 9.24 -3.89
N GLU A 402 5.26 8.30 -3.11
CA GLU A 402 5.79 7.91 -1.81
C GLU A 402 6.23 6.45 -1.89
N SER A 403 7.51 6.20 -1.69
CA SER A 403 8.07 4.85 -1.70
C SER A 403 9.20 4.69 -0.70
N GLU A 404 9.46 3.45 -0.31
CA GLU A 404 10.55 3.03 0.57
C GLU A 404 11.48 2.07 -0.17
N THR A 405 12.76 2.11 0.18
CA THR A 405 13.74 1.22 -0.43
C THR A 405 14.81 0.73 0.54
N THR A 406 15.27 -0.49 0.30
CA THR A 406 16.27 -1.14 1.16
C THR A 406 17.70 -0.70 0.88
N ASP A 407 17.98 -0.02 -0.23
CA ASP A 407 19.32 0.44 -0.57
C ASP A 407 19.32 1.93 -0.93
N VAL A 408 20.08 2.69 -0.14
CA VAL A 408 20.12 4.14 -0.19
C VAL A 408 20.85 4.71 -1.41
N LYS A 409 21.71 3.92 -2.07
CA LYS A 409 22.51 4.34 -3.22
C LYS A 409 21.85 4.06 -4.55
N THR A 410 21.14 2.94 -4.66
CA THR A 410 20.62 2.51 -5.95
C THR A 410 19.38 3.34 -6.35
N PRO A 411 19.37 3.95 -7.54
CA PRO A 411 18.26 4.80 -7.97
C PRO A 411 16.93 4.05 -8.12
N VAL A 412 15.85 4.74 -7.77
CA VAL A 412 14.48 4.35 -8.12
C VAL A 412 14.10 5.04 -9.42
N ASP A 413 13.71 4.28 -10.43
CA ASP A 413 13.18 4.80 -11.69
C ASP A 413 11.67 4.61 -11.76
N ILE A 414 10.97 5.63 -12.25
CA ILE A 414 9.55 5.56 -12.56
C ILE A 414 9.38 5.87 -14.04
N TYR A 415 8.57 5.06 -14.72
CA TYR A 415 8.18 5.30 -16.10
C TYR A 415 6.78 4.81 -16.40
N TYR A 416 6.18 5.44 -17.39
CA TYR A 416 4.98 4.94 -18.02
C TYR A 416 5.39 4.12 -19.23
N GLU A 417 4.95 2.86 -19.25
CA GLU A 417 5.06 2.00 -20.40
C GLU A 417 3.81 2.21 -21.27
N ASP A 418 4.02 2.68 -22.48
CA ASP A 418 2.98 2.72 -23.50
C ASP A 418 3.12 1.52 -24.42
N ARG A 419 1.99 0.89 -24.72
CA ARG A 419 1.90 -0.17 -25.70
C ARG A 419 1.11 0.27 -26.92
N ASN A 420 1.76 0.21 -28.07
CA ASN A 420 1.13 0.45 -29.37
C ASN A 420 0.20 -0.71 -29.74
N ALA A 421 -0.72 -0.46 -30.69
CA ALA A 421 -1.65 -1.48 -31.18
C ALA A 421 -0.96 -2.69 -31.85
N ASP A 422 0.29 -2.52 -32.30
CA ASP A 422 1.13 -3.59 -32.85
C ASP A 422 1.87 -4.40 -31.78
N GLY A 423 1.65 -4.09 -30.49
CA GLY A 423 2.29 -4.72 -29.34
C GLY A 423 3.66 -4.16 -29.00
N SER A 424 4.20 -3.21 -29.79
CA SER A 424 5.46 -2.54 -29.47
C SER A 424 5.32 -1.63 -28.26
N VAL A 425 6.41 -1.50 -27.51
CA VAL A 425 6.45 -0.83 -26.22
C VAL A 425 7.41 0.35 -26.27
N PHE A 426 7.03 1.48 -25.67
CA PHE A 426 7.94 2.60 -25.44
C PHE A 426 7.66 3.31 -24.11
N ASN A 427 8.70 3.92 -23.53
CA ASN A 427 8.58 4.59 -22.24
C ASN A 427 8.31 6.08 -22.45
N ARG A 428 7.16 6.59 -21.95
CA ARG A 428 6.72 7.99 -22.14
C ARG A 428 7.37 8.96 -21.18
N TRP A 429 7.83 8.49 -20.02
CA TRP A 429 8.36 9.33 -18.97
C TRP A 429 9.48 8.60 -18.24
N ILE A 430 10.62 9.25 -17.97
CA ILE A 430 11.69 8.74 -17.11
C ILE A 430 11.91 9.82 -16.07
N THR A 431 11.88 9.49 -14.79
CA THR A 431 12.21 10.44 -13.71
C THR A 431 13.60 11.04 -13.93
N PRO A 432 13.72 12.33 -14.32
CA PRO A 432 15.02 12.97 -14.41
C PRO A 432 15.58 13.12 -13.00
N PHE A 433 16.88 12.89 -12.84
CA PHE A 433 17.59 13.02 -11.56
C PHE A 433 17.39 14.42 -10.95
N GLU A 434 17.19 15.43 -11.79
CA GLU A 434 16.95 16.83 -11.42
C GLU A 434 15.58 17.06 -10.75
N MET A 435 14.61 16.16 -10.93
CA MET A 435 13.25 16.29 -10.35
C MET A 435 13.16 15.85 -8.88
N THR A 436 14.29 15.44 -8.28
CA THR A 436 14.39 14.95 -6.90
C THR A 436 14.92 16.02 -5.93
N GLY A 437 15.35 17.17 -6.46
CA GLY A 437 16.04 18.20 -5.69
C GLY A 437 17.52 17.88 -5.42
N GLU A 438 18.04 16.77 -5.94
CA GLU A 438 19.45 16.40 -5.84
C GLU A 438 20.25 17.08 -6.96
N ASN A 439 20.87 18.22 -6.67
CA ASN A 439 21.95 18.73 -7.52
C ASN A 439 23.20 17.86 -7.25
N ALA A 440 23.38 16.79 -8.01
CA ALA A 440 24.68 16.11 -8.07
C ALA A 440 25.32 16.38 -9.42
N ALA A 441 26.59 16.78 -9.37
CA ALA A 441 27.51 16.87 -10.50
C ALA A 441 27.34 15.68 -11.46
N PRO A 442 27.62 15.85 -12.77
CA PRO A 442 27.34 14.83 -13.77
C PRO A 442 28.02 13.52 -13.38
N LEU A 443 27.23 12.58 -12.86
CA LEU A 443 27.66 11.20 -12.71
C LEU A 443 27.83 10.69 -14.13
N THR A 444 29.05 10.32 -14.49
CA THR A 444 29.33 9.55 -15.71
C THR A 444 28.62 8.20 -15.55
N GLY A 445 27.39 8.12 -16.01
CA GLY A 445 26.46 7.00 -15.82
C GLY A 445 25.07 7.34 -16.35
N PRO A 446 24.16 6.35 -16.44
CA PRO A 446 22.84 6.54 -17.03
C PRO A 446 22.06 7.66 -16.33
N THR A 447 21.50 8.59 -17.11
CA THR A 447 20.75 9.75 -16.64
C THR A 447 19.39 9.34 -16.05
N GLY A 448 18.93 10.02 -14.98
CA GLY A 448 17.62 9.76 -14.33
C GLY A 448 17.65 8.97 -13.02
N GLY A 449 16.56 9.06 -12.23
CA GLY A 449 16.29 8.27 -11.01
C GLY A 449 16.29 9.06 -9.70
N ILE A 450 15.69 8.50 -8.65
CA ILE A 450 15.65 9.05 -7.27
C ILE A 450 16.61 8.29 -6.36
N THR A 451 17.59 8.97 -5.76
CA THR A 451 18.38 8.40 -4.66
C THR A 451 17.83 8.88 -3.32
N THR A 452 17.94 8.04 -2.28
CA THR A 452 17.37 8.37 -0.95
C THR A 452 18.47 8.75 0.05
N GLN A 453 19.74 8.53 -0.27
CA GLN A 453 20.86 8.77 0.63
C GLN A 453 21.03 10.25 1.03
N ASN A 454 20.69 11.20 0.16
CA ASN A 454 21.11 12.60 0.32
C ASN A 454 20.00 13.54 0.81
N THR A 455 18.77 13.07 0.95
CA THR A 455 17.61 13.94 1.27
C THR A 455 16.70 13.35 2.34
N GLY A 456 16.23 14.21 3.25
CA GLY A 456 15.18 13.88 4.20
C GLY A 456 15.63 13.20 5.52
N PRO A 457 14.71 13.09 6.49
CA PRO A 457 15.00 12.52 7.81
C PRO A 457 14.97 10.99 7.87
N GLN A 458 14.55 10.32 6.79
CA GLN A 458 14.44 8.85 6.71
C GLN A 458 15.25 8.34 5.51
N PRO A 459 16.27 7.50 5.74
CA PRO A 459 17.23 7.12 4.69
C PRO A 459 16.63 6.21 3.60
N GLN A 460 15.56 5.48 3.90
CA GLN A 460 14.88 4.59 2.96
C GLN A 460 13.90 5.31 2.02
N ARG A 461 13.54 6.57 2.29
CA ARG A 461 12.32 7.16 1.73
C ARG A 461 12.60 7.89 0.41
N ALA A 462 12.04 7.39 -0.70
CA ALA A 462 12.01 8.10 -1.97
C ALA A 462 10.72 8.94 -2.06
N ARG A 463 10.86 10.18 -2.57
CA ARG A 463 9.77 11.16 -2.61
C ARG A 463 9.86 11.94 -3.91
N LEU A 464 8.87 11.78 -4.78
CA LEU A 464 8.68 12.67 -5.91
C LEU A 464 7.53 13.61 -5.59
N ARG A 465 7.75 14.93 -5.67
CA ARG A 465 6.70 15.94 -5.57
C ARG A 465 6.95 17.03 -6.60
N ALA A 466 6.48 16.82 -7.82
CA ALA A 466 6.51 17.88 -8.82
C ALA A 466 5.24 18.71 -8.73
N THR A 467 5.40 20.04 -8.69
CA THR A 467 4.30 21.02 -8.65
C THR A 467 3.50 21.10 -9.95
N LYS A 468 3.97 20.45 -11.01
CA LYS A 468 3.29 20.29 -12.31
C LYS A 468 3.59 18.91 -12.87
N ALA A 469 2.54 18.15 -13.20
CA ALA A 469 2.70 16.97 -14.05
C ALA A 469 2.97 17.43 -15.51
N PRO A 470 3.82 16.73 -16.28
CA PRO A 470 3.99 17.00 -17.70
C PRO A 470 2.65 16.99 -18.45
N THR A 471 2.40 17.98 -19.29
CA THR A 471 1.20 18.04 -20.13
C THR A 471 1.15 16.81 -21.06
N GLY A 472 0.00 16.15 -21.13
CA GLY A 472 -0.18 14.98 -22.00
C GLY A 472 0.37 13.66 -21.43
N LEU A 473 0.78 13.62 -20.15
CA LEU A 473 1.21 12.39 -19.48
C LEU A 473 0.12 11.30 -19.55
N LEU A 474 -1.15 11.68 -19.32
CA LEU A 474 -2.32 10.80 -19.43
C LEU A 474 -3.00 10.85 -20.81
N SER A 475 -2.29 11.27 -21.87
CA SER A 475 -2.88 11.31 -23.21
C SER A 475 -3.25 9.91 -23.71
N PRO A 476 -4.36 9.76 -24.45
CA PRO A 476 -4.89 8.45 -24.80
C PRO A 476 -3.96 7.70 -25.77
N VAL A 477 -3.60 6.48 -25.39
CA VAL A 477 -3.01 5.43 -26.23
C VAL A 477 -3.76 4.12 -25.99
N SER A 478 -3.49 3.10 -26.80
CA SER A 478 -4.18 1.81 -26.74
C SER A 478 -4.13 1.17 -25.34
N TYR A 479 -3.00 1.32 -24.63
CA TYR A 479 -2.81 0.87 -23.26
C TYR A 479 -1.60 1.58 -22.65
N THR A 480 -1.72 2.00 -21.40
CA THR A 480 -0.61 2.56 -20.61
C THR A 480 -0.59 1.85 -19.26
N HIS A 481 0.57 1.35 -18.83
CA HIS A 481 0.79 0.92 -17.44
C HIS A 481 1.94 1.71 -16.81
N LEU A 482 1.91 1.80 -15.48
CA LEU A 482 2.97 2.42 -14.71
C LEU A 482 3.91 1.34 -14.21
N ASP A 483 5.20 1.52 -14.46
CA ASP A 483 6.24 0.72 -13.84
C ASP A 483 7.09 1.58 -12.91
N VAL A 484 7.38 1.01 -11.76
CA VAL A 484 8.38 1.54 -10.84
C VAL A 484 9.34 0.41 -10.52
N TYR A 485 10.61 0.59 -10.84
CA TYR A 485 11.63 -0.38 -10.49
C TYR A 485 12.83 0.28 -9.84
N LYS A 486 13.60 -0.58 -9.18
CA LYS A 486 14.94 -0.24 -8.73
C LYS A 486 15.95 -0.52 -9.82
N ARG A 487 16.74 0.49 -10.22
CA ARG A 487 17.69 0.36 -11.34
C ARG A 487 18.79 -0.62 -10.96
N GLN A 488 18.92 -1.70 -11.71
CA GLN A 488 19.98 -2.67 -11.48
C GLN A 488 21.33 -2.10 -11.96
N PRO A 489 22.42 -2.21 -11.18
CA PRO A 489 23.75 -1.92 -11.69
C PRO A 489 24.06 -2.87 -12.87
N PRO A 490 24.79 -2.42 -13.91
CA PRO A 490 25.23 -3.32 -14.97
C PRO A 490 26.13 -4.41 -14.40
N ASP A 491 25.92 -5.65 -14.83
CA ASP A 491 26.69 -6.83 -14.45
C ASP A 491 28.20 -6.71 -14.74
#